data_AF-A0A7V9SPW1-F1
#
_entry.id   AF-A0A7V9SPW1-F1
#
_cell.length_a   1.000
_cell.length_b   1.000
_cell.length_c   1.000
_cell.angle_alpha   90.00
_cell.angle_beta   90.00
_cell.angle_gamma   90.00
#
_symmetry.space_group_name_H-M   'P 1'
#
loop_
_entity.id
_entity.type
_entity.pdbx_description
1 polymer ?
#
loop_
_entity_poly.entity_id
_entity_poly.type
_entity_poly.pdbx_seq_one_letter_code
_entity_poly.pdbx_strand_id
1 'polypeptide(L)'
;MNTVDRDALEAERDFLLRSIADLDAEQAAGDLNATDYSALRDDYVARAAAAVRALEPADSLRVSHGSHGEPAESRGTRRGTLVVAGCLAVALVAGIGLARAVGSRPAGAPVTGSLPSSTSAELEQAANFIGEGRAVDAVKLYDKILKKDPTQPVALAYRGWLVRLAGLKDEGLGYVSRAVASDPSYPDAHFF
;
A
#
# COMPACT_ATOMS: atom_id res chain seq x y z
N MET A 1 1.20 -6.85 34.53
CA MET A 1 1.89 -7.65 33.51
C MET A 1 3.15 -8.21 34.15
N ASN A 2 3.28 -9.52 34.27
CA ASN A 2 4.49 -10.13 34.82
C ASN A 2 5.63 -10.08 33.78
N THR A 3 6.90 -10.19 34.17
CA THR A 3 8.03 -10.12 33.21
C THR A 3 7.95 -11.23 32.16
N VAL A 4 7.50 -12.41 32.56
CA VAL A 4 7.27 -13.58 31.68
C VAL A 4 6.19 -13.29 30.63
N ASP A 5 5.14 -12.55 30.99
CA ASP A 5 4.07 -12.19 30.04
C ASP A 5 4.56 -11.17 28.99
N ARG A 6 5.50 -10.29 29.38
CA ARG A 6 6.11 -9.33 28.46
C ARG A 6 7.05 -10.01 27.48
N ASP A 7 7.94 -10.86 27.95
CA ASP A 7 8.91 -11.56 27.10
C ASP A 7 8.17 -12.43 26.06
N ALA A 8 7.03 -13.02 26.44
CA ALA A 8 6.16 -13.75 25.52
C ALA A 8 5.55 -12.85 24.43
N LEU A 9 5.07 -11.65 24.79
CA LEU A 9 4.52 -10.68 23.83
C LEU A 9 5.59 -10.11 22.89
N GLU A 10 6.81 -9.89 23.38
CA GLU A 10 7.95 -9.46 22.54
C GLU A 10 8.35 -10.56 21.56
N ALA A 11 8.44 -11.81 22.03
CA ALA A 11 8.71 -12.97 21.17
C ALA A 11 7.61 -13.18 20.12
N GLU A 12 6.33 -13.01 20.48
CA GLU A 12 5.22 -13.09 19.55
C GLU A 12 5.28 -11.97 18.50
N ARG A 13 5.51 -10.72 18.91
CA ARG A 13 5.71 -9.59 17.99
C ARG A 13 6.82 -9.89 16.98
N ASP A 14 7.99 -10.32 17.46
CA ASP A 14 9.16 -10.55 16.62
C ASP A 14 8.95 -11.72 15.66
N PHE A 15 8.25 -12.76 16.11
CA PHE A 15 7.82 -13.86 15.26
C PHE A 15 6.87 -13.39 14.15
N LEU A 16 5.87 -12.58 14.48
CA LEU A 16 4.88 -12.07 13.52
C LEU A 16 5.54 -11.14 12.49
N LEU A 17 6.42 -10.23 12.92
CA LEU A 17 7.14 -9.34 12.01
C LEU A 17 8.06 -10.13 11.04
N ARG A 18 8.73 -11.17 11.53
CA ARG A 18 9.53 -12.06 10.66
C ARG A 18 8.64 -12.79 9.66
N SER A 19 7.48 -13.27 10.10
CA SER A 19 6.52 -13.99 9.23
C SER A 19 5.93 -13.08 8.15
N ILE A 20 5.71 -11.80 8.44
CA ILE A 20 5.29 -10.80 7.44
C ILE A 20 6.39 -10.60 6.40
N ALA A 21 7.66 -10.46 6.82
CA ALA A 21 8.77 -10.29 5.89
C ALA A 21 8.99 -11.52 4.99
N ASP A 22 8.75 -12.72 5.52
CA ASP A 22 8.77 -13.98 4.77
C ASP A 22 7.65 -14.01 3.73
N LEU A 23 6.40 -13.70 4.13
CA LEU A 23 5.27 -13.58 3.20
C LEU A 23 5.52 -12.56 2.08
N ASP A 24 6.12 -11.41 2.39
CA ASP A 24 6.45 -10.39 1.41
C ASP A 24 7.48 -10.92 0.39
N ALA A 25 8.43 -11.76 0.82
CA ALA A 25 9.41 -12.40 -0.06
C ALA A 25 8.78 -13.48 -0.95
N GLU A 26 7.92 -14.34 -0.39
CA GLU A 26 7.20 -15.39 -1.13
C GLU A 26 6.23 -14.80 -2.17
N GLN A 27 5.55 -13.69 -1.83
CA GLN A 27 4.71 -12.97 -2.78
C GLN A 27 5.52 -12.32 -3.89
N ALA A 28 6.71 -11.78 -3.59
CA ALA A 28 7.62 -11.22 -4.59
C ALA A 28 8.23 -12.29 -5.51
N ALA A 29 8.44 -13.51 -5.00
CA ALA A 29 8.85 -14.67 -5.77
C ALA A 29 7.72 -15.23 -6.65
N GLY A 30 6.46 -14.90 -6.34
CA GLY A 30 5.27 -15.39 -7.03
C GLY A 30 4.80 -16.77 -6.54
N ASP A 31 5.36 -17.24 -5.43
CA ASP A 31 5.01 -18.52 -4.80
C ASP A 31 3.67 -18.43 -4.05
N LEU A 32 3.23 -17.21 -3.73
CA LEU A 32 1.94 -16.92 -3.12
C LEU A 32 1.06 -16.07 -4.06
N ASN A 33 -0.24 -16.35 -4.08
CA ASN A 33 -1.19 -15.53 -4.83
C ASN A 33 -1.63 -14.30 -4.02
N ALA A 34 -2.05 -13.25 -4.72
CA ALA A 34 -2.35 -11.96 -4.10
C ALA A 34 -3.49 -12.03 -3.05
N THR A 35 -4.49 -12.89 -3.26
CA THR A 35 -5.62 -13.03 -2.33
C THR A 35 -5.16 -13.68 -1.02
N ASP A 36 -4.44 -14.80 -1.11
CA ASP A 36 -3.92 -15.52 0.05
C ASP A 36 -2.87 -14.70 0.79
N TYR A 37 -2.00 -13.99 0.07
CA TYR A 37 -1.07 -13.02 0.64
C TYR A 37 -1.79 -11.94 1.44
N SER A 38 -2.81 -11.30 0.86
CA SER A 38 -3.54 -10.23 1.55
C SER A 38 -4.21 -10.73 2.83
N ALA A 39 -4.86 -11.89 2.78
CA ALA A 39 -5.54 -12.47 3.92
C ALA A 39 -4.57 -12.84 5.06
N LEU A 40 -3.45 -13.51 4.73
CA LEU A 40 -2.44 -13.91 5.72
C LEU A 40 -1.71 -12.71 6.32
N ARG A 41 -1.38 -11.73 5.48
CA ARG A 41 -0.71 -10.51 5.92
C ARG A 41 -1.58 -9.68 6.83
N ASP A 42 -2.87 -9.54 6.53
CA ASP A 42 -3.80 -8.76 7.36
C ASP A 42 -3.96 -9.38 8.76
N ASP A 43 -4.03 -10.71 8.87
CA ASP A 43 -4.05 -11.39 10.18
C ASP A 43 -2.78 -11.13 10.98
N TYR A 44 -1.61 -11.31 10.36
CA TYR A 44 -0.33 -11.10 11.05
C TYR A 44 -0.12 -9.63 11.44
N VAL A 45 -0.51 -8.68 10.59
CA VAL A 45 -0.44 -7.25 10.90
C VAL A 45 -1.36 -6.91 12.07
N ALA A 46 -2.60 -7.41 12.07
CA ALA A 46 -3.54 -7.18 13.17
C ALA A 46 -3.01 -7.73 14.50
N ARG A 47 -2.45 -8.94 14.49
CA ARG A 47 -1.85 -9.57 15.67
C ARG A 47 -0.57 -8.87 16.14
N ALA A 48 0.30 -8.45 15.22
CA ALA A 48 1.52 -7.72 15.55
C ALA A 48 1.18 -6.36 16.19
N ALA A 49 0.19 -5.66 15.64
CA ALA A 49 -0.31 -4.42 16.21
C ALA A 49 -0.90 -4.62 17.62
N ALA A 50 -1.63 -5.73 17.84
CA ALA A 50 -2.14 -6.08 19.17
C ALA A 50 -1.01 -6.34 20.18
N ALA A 51 0.03 -7.09 19.78
CA ALA A 51 1.20 -7.35 20.62
C ALA A 51 1.95 -6.05 20.98
N VAL A 52 2.18 -5.16 20.00
CA VAL A 52 2.81 -3.85 20.23
C VAL A 52 1.99 -2.99 21.19
N ARG A 53 0.67 -2.90 21.00
CA ARG A 53 -0.21 -2.13 21.89
C ARG A 53 -0.24 -2.69 23.31
N ALA A 54 -0.06 -3.99 23.50
CA ALA A 54 0.02 -4.62 24.81
C ALA A 54 1.36 -4.31 25.53
N LEU A 55 2.42 -3.97 24.79
CA LEU A 55 3.73 -3.59 25.32
C LEU A 55 3.81 -2.10 25.71
N GLU A 56 3.14 -1.20 24.98
CA GLU A 56 3.08 0.25 25.26
C GLU A 56 2.62 0.65 26.70
N PRO A 57 1.60 0.02 27.32
CA PRO A 57 1.20 0.36 28.69
C PRO A 57 2.25 -0.02 29.75
N ALA A 58 3.27 -0.82 29.39
CA ALA A 58 4.34 -1.23 30.30
C ALA A 58 5.63 -0.38 30.14
N ASP A 59 5.84 0.29 29.01
CA ASP A 59 7.00 1.18 28.82
C ASP A 59 6.84 2.51 29.55
N SER A 60 5.61 3.03 29.65
CA SER A 60 5.31 4.26 30.40
C SER A 60 5.57 4.15 31.92
N LEU A 61 5.63 2.93 32.48
CA LEU A 61 5.98 2.68 33.89
C LEU A 61 7.46 2.32 34.12
N ARG A 62 8.21 1.93 33.08
CA ARG A 62 9.63 1.55 33.17
C ARG A 62 10.59 2.74 33.09
N VAL A 63 10.15 3.87 32.55
CA VAL A 63 10.96 5.11 32.53
C VAL A 63 11.20 5.67 33.96
N SER A 64 10.57 5.13 35.00
CA SER A 64 10.70 5.61 36.39
C SER A 64 11.45 4.70 37.37
N HIS A 65 12.09 3.59 36.95
CA HIS A 65 12.93 2.79 37.87
C HIS A 65 14.12 2.13 37.17
N GLY A 66 15.29 2.74 37.31
CA GLY A 66 16.56 2.10 36.93
C GLY A 66 17.72 3.06 36.64
N SER A 67 18.09 3.91 37.61
CA SER A 67 19.40 4.57 37.61
C SER A 67 20.38 3.84 38.53
N HIS A 68 21.59 3.61 38.00
CA HIS A 68 22.87 3.24 38.61
C HIS A 68 23.31 1.76 38.69
N GLY A 69 24.35 1.46 37.90
CA GLY A 69 25.28 0.33 38.06
C GLY A 69 26.15 0.07 36.81
N GLU A 70 27.15 0.91 36.54
CA GLU A 70 28.27 0.61 35.60
C GLU A 70 29.40 -0.17 36.33
N PRO A 71 30.51 -0.62 35.68
CA PRO A 71 30.74 -1.12 34.31
C PRO A 71 31.52 -2.47 34.30
N ALA A 72 31.53 -3.23 33.18
CA ALA A 72 32.59 -4.23 32.92
C ALA A 72 32.77 -4.51 31.42
N GLU A 73 34.03 -4.58 31.04
CA GLU A 73 34.63 -4.47 29.71
C GLU A 73 34.47 -5.64 28.72
N SER A 74 34.60 -5.27 27.44
CA SER A 74 35.43 -5.89 26.39
C SER A 74 35.09 -7.30 25.87
N ARG A 75 34.68 -7.33 24.60
CA ARG A 75 35.40 -8.08 23.55
C ARG A 75 34.92 -7.72 22.14
N GLY A 76 35.85 -7.26 21.30
CA GLY A 76 35.95 -7.43 19.84
C GLY A 76 34.75 -6.99 18.98
N THR A 77 34.88 -6.21 17.92
CA THR A 77 36.01 -6.06 17.01
C THR A 77 35.72 -4.85 16.13
N ARG A 78 36.78 -4.14 15.79
CA ARG A 78 36.84 -2.93 14.96
C ARG A 78 36.16 -3.12 13.60
N ARG A 79 34.85 -2.89 13.51
CA ARG A 79 34.11 -2.80 12.23
C ARG A 79 33.09 -1.65 12.16
N GLY A 80 33.05 -0.79 13.17
CA GLY A 80 32.07 0.31 13.26
C GLY A 80 32.48 1.64 12.63
N THR A 81 33.74 1.84 12.27
CA THR A 81 34.25 3.16 11.83
C THR A 81 34.28 3.38 10.32
N LEU A 82 33.78 2.44 9.50
CA LEU A 82 33.74 2.59 8.04
C LEU A 82 32.35 2.45 7.40
N VAL A 83 31.26 2.46 8.17
CA VAL A 83 29.88 2.42 7.61
C VAL A 83 29.20 3.80 7.63
N VAL A 84 29.65 4.73 8.48
CA VAL A 84 29.04 6.08 8.57
C VAL A 84 29.40 6.97 7.37
N ALA A 85 30.53 6.71 6.68
CA ALA A 85 30.91 7.48 5.48
C ALA A 85 30.16 7.04 4.19
N GLY A 86 29.57 5.84 4.17
CA GLY A 86 28.79 5.35 3.01
C GLY A 86 27.36 5.91 2.95
N CYS A 87 26.75 6.19 4.11
CA CYS A 87 25.38 6.69 4.18
C CYS A 87 25.24 8.17 3.74
N LEU A 88 26.32 8.96 3.84
CA LEU A 88 26.33 10.35 3.37
C LEU A 88 26.54 10.49 1.85
N ALA A 89 27.05 9.46 1.17
CA ALA A 89 27.20 9.48 -0.30
C ALA A 89 25.90 9.11 -1.03
N VAL A 90 25.04 8.25 -0.44
CA VAL A 90 23.73 7.91 -1.03
C VAL A 90 22.71 9.05 -0.84
N ALA A 91 22.84 9.84 0.23
CA ALA A 91 22.01 11.02 0.46
C ALA A 91 22.28 12.16 -0.57
N LEU A 92 23.45 12.20 -1.21
CA LEU A 92 23.75 13.18 -2.27
C LEU A 92 23.40 12.70 -3.68
N VAL A 93 23.32 11.38 -3.92
CA VAL A 93 22.79 10.84 -5.19
C VAL A 93 21.25 10.93 -5.23
N ALA A 94 20.57 10.87 -4.07
CA ALA A 94 19.14 11.18 -3.97
C ALA A 94 18.84 12.70 -4.02
N GLY A 95 19.83 13.57 -3.74
CA GLY A 95 19.66 15.03 -3.73
C GLY A 95 19.84 15.73 -5.09
N ILE A 96 20.62 15.15 -6.02
CA ILE A 96 20.84 15.76 -7.35
C ILE A 96 19.81 15.27 -8.38
N GLY A 97 19.12 14.16 -8.11
CA GLY A 97 18.06 13.63 -8.97
C GLY A 97 16.80 14.49 -9.07
N LEU A 98 16.62 15.48 -8.18
CA LEU A 98 15.49 16.41 -8.23
C LEU A 98 15.72 17.65 -9.11
N ALA A 99 16.95 17.83 -9.65
CA ALA A 99 17.28 18.95 -10.53
C ALA A 99 17.31 18.60 -12.03
N ARG A 100 16.97 17.37 -12.43
CA ARG A 100 16.93 16.94 -13.85
C ARG A 100 15.62 16.31 -14.31
N ALA A 101 14.59 16.29 -13.47
CA ALA A 101 13.24 15.89 -13.88
C ALA A 101 12.25 17.07 -13.97
N VAL A 102 12.74 18.30 -13.85
CA VAL A 102 11.98 19.51 -14.20
C VAL A 102 12.55 20.07 -15.50
N GLY A 103 11.82 19.90 -16.60
CA GLY A 103 12.01 20.76 -17.77
C GLY A 103 12.37 20.08 -19.09
N SER A 104 11.90 18.87 -19.38
CA SER A 104 11.66 18.50 -20.78
C SER A 104 10.19 18.72 -21.09
N ARG A 105 9.82 19.98 -21.38
CA ARG A 105 8.61 20.25 -22.19
C ARG A 105 8.97 19.87 -23.63
N PRO A 106 8.40 18.82 -24.23
CA PRO A 106 8.18 18.87 -25.67
C PRO A 106 7.13 19.96 -25.89
N ALA A 107 7.56 21.02 -26.57
CA ALA A 107 6.69 22.02 -27.14
C ALA A 107 5.70 21.34 -28.10
N GLY A 108 4.40 21.64 -27.96
CA GLY A 108 3.43 21.40 -29.03
C GLY A 108 2.21 20.50 -28.77
N ALA A 109 1.86 20.14 -27.53
CA ALA A 109 0.60 19.41 -27.29
C ALA A 109 -0.61 20.36 -27.15
N PRO A 110 -1.77 20.04 -27.76
CA PRO A 110 -2.88 20.97 -27.91
C PRO A 110 -3.52 21.35 -26.58
N VAL A 111 -4.03 22.59 -26.55
CA VAL A 111 -4.90 23.17 -25.52
C VAL A 111 -6.21 22.39 -25.49
N THR A 112 -6.24 21.28 -24.75
CA THR A 112 -7.49 20.60 -24.38
C THR A 112 -7.37 20.18 -22.92
N GLY A 113 -8.11 20.88 -22.05
CA GLY A 113 -8.01 20.77 -20.60
C GLY A 113 -8.65 19.51 -20.02
N SER A 114 -7.85 18.47 -19.85
CA SER A 114 -8.20 17.31 -19.01
C SER A 114 -6.99 16.97 -18.14
N LEU A 115 -7.04 17.41 -16.89
CA LEU A 115 -6.00 17.22 -15.88
C LEU A 115 -5.89 15.72 -15.51
N PRO A 116 -4.79 15.02 -15.84
CA PRO A 116 -4.56 13.64 -15.42
C PRO A 116 -4.64 13.49 -13.89
N SER A 117 -4.25 14.53 -13.15
CA SER A 117 -4.35 14.57 -11.69
C SER A 117 -5.79 14.58 -11.16
N SER A 118 -6.74 15.17 -11.89
CA SER A 118 -8.12 15.25 -11.43
C SER A 118 -8.90 13.96 -11.64
N THR A 119 -8.65 13.25 -12.76
CA THR A 119 -9.29 11.96 -13.05
C THR A 119 -8.81 10.89 -12.08
N SER A 120 -7.51 10.83 -11.78
CA SER A 120 -6.98 9.88 -10.79
C SER A 120 -7.61 10.07 -9.40
N ALA A 121 -7.72 11.32 -8.93
CA ALA A 121 -8.38 11.60 -7.65
C ALA A 121 -9.88 11.23 -7.66
N GLU A 122 -10.58 11.45 -8.78
CA GLU A 122 -11.99 11.03 -8.91
C GLU A 122 -12.12 9.49 -8.93
N LEU A 123 -11.18 8.76 -9.53
CA LEU A 123 -11.16 7.29 -9.50
C LEU A 123 -10.93 6.74 -8.09
N GLU A 124 -9.97 7.31 -7.36
CA GLU A 124 -9.69 6.95 -5.96
C GLU A 124 -10.90 7.22 -5.07
N GLN A 125 -11.55 8.37 -5.24
CA GLN A 125 -12.77 8.69 -4.51
C GLN A 125 -13.92 7.70 -4.84
N ALA A 126 -14.05 7.26 -6.09
CA ALA A 126 -15.05 6.28 -6.48
C ALA A 126 -14.76 4.91 -5.84
N ALA A 127 -13.50 4.50 -5.79
CA ALA A 127 -13.07 3.27 -5.11
C ALA A 127 -13.35 3.33 -3.60
N ASN A 128 -13.13 4.48 -2.95
CA ASN A 128 -13.48 4.67 -1.55
C ASN A 128 -15.00 4.49 -1.30
N PHE A 129 -15.85 5.02 -2.19
CA PHE A 129 -17.30 4.78 -2.08
C PHE A 129 -17.66 3.28 -2.20
N ILE A 130 -16.93 2.49 -2.99
CA ILE A 130 -17.11 1.03 -3.01
C ILE A 130 -16.77 0.43 -1.64
N GLY A 131 -15.62 0.79 -1.07
CA GLY A 131 -15.21 0.32 0.26
C GLY A 131 -16.17 0.72 1.38
N GLU A 132 -16.84 1.86 1.24
CA GLU A 132 -17.89 2.35 2.16
C GLU A 132 -19.27 1.69 1.91
N GLY A 133 -19.41 0.80 0.92
CA GLY A 133 -20.70 0.21 0.54
C GLY A 133 -21.64 1.17 -0.21
N ARG A 134 -21.16 2.34 -0.62
CA ARG A 134 -21.90 3.39 -1.32
C ARG A 134 -21.84 3.22 -2.83
N ALA A 135 -22.28 2.05 -3.31
CA ALA A 135 -22.21 1.66 -4.72
C ALA A 135 -22.88 2.69 -5.67
N VAL A 136 -23.99 3.31 -5.26
CA VAL A 136 -24.70 4.32 -6.07
C VAL A 136 -23.84 5.57 -6.29
N ASP A 137 -23.11 6.02 -5.27
CA ASP A 137 -22.26 7.20 -5.39
C ASP A 137 -20.98 6.89 -6.20
N ALA A 138 -20.45 5.67 -6.06
CA ALA A 138 -19.37 5.17 -6.92
C ALA A 138 -19.78 5.19 -8.40
N VAL A 139 -20.96 4.64 -8.74
CA VAL A 139 -21.47 4.64 -10.13
C VAL A 139 -21.62 6.06 -10.68
N LYS A 140 -22.18 6.99 -9.91
CA LYS A 140 -22.31 8.40 -10.34
C LYS A 140 -20.95 9.04 -10.64
N LEU A 141 -19.93 8.72 -9.84
CA LEU A 141 -18.60 9.27 -10.03
C LEU A 141 -17.90 8.64 -11.24
N TYR A 142 -18.03 7.33 -11.45
CA TYR A 142 -17.59 6.70 -12.70
C TYR A 142 -18.31 7.25 -13.93
N ASP A 143 -19.62 7.51 -13.86
CA ASP A 143 -20.35 8.17 -14.95
C ASP A 143 -19.79 9.57 -15.27
N LYS A 144 -19.41 10.33 -14.24
CA LYS A 144 -18.78 11.65 -14.42
C LYS A 144 -17.42 11.52 -15.11
N ILE A 145 -16.63 10.52 -14.74
CA ILE A 145 -15.34 10.23 -15.37
C ILE A 145 -15.55 9.83 -16.82
N LEU A 146 -16.50 8.93 -17.11
CA LEU A 146 -16.82 8.46 -18.47
C LEU A 146 -17.39 9.55 -19.38
N LYS A 147 -18.00 10.60 -18.83
CA LYS A 147 -18.39 11.79 -19.61
C LYS A 147 -17.19 12.60 -20.10
N LYS A 148 -16.09 12.59 -19.35
CA LYS A 148 -14.85 13.29 -19.71
C LYS A 148 -13.96 12.42 -20.59
N ASP A 149 -13.84 11.15 -20.23
CA ASP A 149 -13.09 10.13 -20.96
C ASP A 149 -13.94 8.87 -21.11
N PRO A 150 -14.65 8.70 -22.25
CA PRO A 150 -15.54 7.57 -22.52
C PRO A 150 -14.85 6.20 -22.59
N THR A 151 -13.52 6.20 -22.60
CA THR A 151 -12.65 5.04 -22.75
C THR A 151 -11.85 4.73 -21.48
N GLN A 152 -12.03 5.47 -20.37
CA GLN A 152 -11.30 5.17 -19.14
C GLN A 152 -11.53 3.72 -18.66
N PRO A 153 -10.50 2.84 -18.67
CA PRO A 153 -10.69 1.40 -18.47
C PRO A 153 -11.15 1.08 -17.04
N VAL A 154 -10.58 1.76 -16.04
CA VAL A 154 -10.97 1.62 -14.62
C VAL A 154 -12.45 1.96 -14.41
N ALA A 155 -12.90 3.09 -14.97
CA ALA A 155 -14.29 3.53 -14.78
C ALA A 155 -15.30 2.62 -15.50
N LEU A 156 -14.96 2.12 -16.69
CA LEU A 156 -15.77 1.15 -17.42
C LEU A 156 -15.89 -0.18 -16.64
N ALA A 157 -14.76 -0.72 -16.17
CA ALA A 157 -14.73 -2.02 -15.50
C ALA A 157 -15.50 -1.99 -14.17
N TYR A 158 -15.18 -1.03 -13.28
CA TYR A 158 -15.83 -0.96 -11.97
C TYR A 158 -17.30 -0.56 -12.04
N ARG A 159 -17.71 0.32 -12.98
CA ARG A 159 -19.13 0.58 -13.22
C ARG A 159 -19.84 -0.69 -13.69
N GLY A 160 -19.26 -1.40 -14.66
CA GLY A 160 -19.83 -2.64 -15.18
C GLY A 160 -20.01 -3.70 -14.10
N TRP A 161 -19.00 -3.87 -13.26
CA TRP A 161 -19.03 -4.76 -12.11
C TRP A 161 -20.14 -4.39 -11.11
N LEU A 162 -20.24 -3.12 -10.70
CA LEU A 162 -21.29 -2.66 -9.79
C LEU A 162 -22.70 -2.83 -10.37
N VAL A 163 -22.87 -2.55 -11.66
CA VAL A 163 -24.16 -2.74 -12.38
C VAL A 163 -24.54 -4.23 -12.44
N ARG A 164 -23.55 -5.11 -12.65
CA ARG A 164 -23.78 -6.56 -12.61
C ARG A 164 -24.19 -7.03 -11.22
N LEU A 165 -23.54 -6.51 -10.16
CA LEU A 165 -23.91 -6.79 -8.76
C LEU A 165 -25.32 -6.30 -8.43
N ALA A 166 -25.80 -5.23 -9.07
CA ALA A 166 -27.17 -4.75 -8.96
C ALA A 166 -28.20 -5.59 -9.75
N GLY A 167 -27.77 -6.68 -10.40
CA GLY A 167 -28.64 -7.60 -11.14
C GLY A 167 -28.78 -7.30 -12.63
N LEU A 168 -28.23 -6.18 -13.12
CA LEU A 168 -28.26 -5.78 -14.53
C LEU A 168 -27.09 -6.41 -15.29
N LYS A 169 -27.10 -7.75 -15.40
CA LYS A 169 -25.94 -8.51 -15.87
C LYS A 169 -25.48 -8.14 -17.29
N ASP A 170 -26.41 -8.05 -18.23
CA ASP A 170 -26.09 -7.78 -19.65
C ASP A 170 -25.52 -6.37 -19.84
N GLU A 171 -26.10 -5.37 -19.15
CA GLU A 171 -25.59 -4.01 -19.17
C GLU A 171 -24.18 -3.98 -18.57
N GLY A 172 -23.98 -4.59 -17.39
CA GLY A 172 -22.69 -4.66 -16.72
C GLY A 172 -21.59 -5.28 -17.59
N LEU A 173 -21.90 -6.41 -18.25
CA LEU A 173 -20.98 -7.06 -19.18
C LEU A 173 -20.62 -6.18 -20.38
N GLY A 174 -21.56 -5.37 -20.88
CA GLY A 174 -21.29 -4.40 -21.94
C GLY A 174 -20.22 -3.37 -21.54
N TYR A 175 -20.24 -2.90 -20.30
CA TYR A 175 -19.22 -2.00 -19.77
C TYR A 175 -17.87 -2.67 -19.57
N VAL A 176 -17.84 -3.89 -18.99
CA VAL A 176 -16.59 -4.64 -18.81
C VAL A 176 -15.94 -4.98 -20.15
N SER A 177 -16.73 -5.40 -21.15
CA SER A 177 -16.24 -5.68 -22.50
C SER A 177 -15.59 -4.44 -23.14
N ARG A 178 -16.17 -3.26 -22.91
CA ARG A 178 -15.58 -1.99 -23.37
C ARG A 178 -14.30 -1.64 -22.62
N ALA A 179 -14.19 -1.99 -21.34
CA ALA A 179 -12.96 -1.79 -20.58
C ALA A 179 -11.81 -2.62 -21.18
N VAL A 180 -12.04 -3.91 -21.44
CA VAL A 180 -11.07 -4.79 -22.12
C VAL A 180 -10.72 -4.28 -23.52
N ALA A 181 -11.71 -3.81 -24.28
CA ALA A 181 -11.47 -3.25 -25.61
C ALA A 181 -10.62 -1.97 -25.57
N SER A 182 -10.75 -1.17 -24.50
CA SER A 182 -9.99 0.06 -24.34
C SER A 182 -8.58 -0.17 -23.83
N ASP A 183 -8.41 -1.06 -22.86
CA ASP A 183 -7.11 -1.48 -22.33
C ASP A 183 -7.11 -3.01 -22.14
N PRO A 184 -6.62 -3.77 -23.13
CA PRO A 184 -6.54 -5.22 -23.04
C PRO A 184 -5.61 -5.72 -21.93
N SER A 185 -4.75 -4.87 -21.38
CA SER A 185 -3.82 -5.24 -20.31
C SER A 185 -4.39 -4.98 -18.90
N TYR A 186 -5.55 -4.34 -18.80
CA TYR A 186 -6.14 -3.97 -17.51
C TYR A 186 -6.71 -5.20 -16.78
N PRO A 187 -6.11 -5.65 -15.68
CA PRO A 187 -6.37 -6.98 -15.11
C PRO A 187 -7.79 -7.11 -14.52
N ASP A 188 -8.29 -6.08 -13.85
CA ASP A 188 -9.60 -6.12 -13.19
C ASP A 188 -10.73 -6.39 -14.20
N ALA A 189 -10.61 -5.85 -15.42
CA ALA A 189 -11.60 -6.05 -16.47
C ALA A 189 -11.66 -7.51 -16.98
N HIS A 190 -10.59 -8.29 -16.84
CA HIS A 190 -10.60 -9.72 -17.14
C HIS A 190 -11.12 -10.56 -15.98
N PHE A 191 -11.08 -10.03 -14.76
CA PHE A 191 -11.60 -10.70 -13.57
C PHE A 191 -13.12 -10.56 -13.42
N PHE A 192 -13.69 -9.40 -13.79
CA PHE A 192 -15.12 -9.11 -13.61
C PHE A 192 -16.04 -9.89 -14.55
#